data_AF-N8VZV3-F1
#
_entry.id   AF-N8VZV3-F1
#
_cell.length_a   1.000
_cell.length_b   1.000
_cell.length_c   1.000
_cell.angle_alpha   90.00
_cell.angle_beta   90.00
_cell.angle_gamma   90.00
#
_symmetry.space_group_name_H-M   'P 1'
#
loop_
_entity.id
_entity.type
_entity.pdbx_description
1 polymer ?
#
loop_
_entity_poly.entity_id
_entity_poly.type
_entity_poly.pdbx_seq_one_letter_code
_entity_poly.pdbx_strand_id
1 'polypeptide(L)' 'MPFYQALPDFHAIFEVYLGQQWILFDATNMGAIDEFVRVGTGLDAKDVPFASLFGTAELIKIKPQITKL' A
#
# COMPACT_ATOMS: atom_id res chain seq x y z
N MET A 1 2.19 10.27 -11.33
CA MET A 1 3.59 10.54 -11.76
C MET A 1 3.77 10.09 -13.22
N PRO A 2 3.67 10.97 -14.23
CA PRO A 2 3.55 10.56 -15.64
C PRO A 2 4.80 9.89 -16.25
N PHE A 3 5.93 9.84 -15.53
CA PHE A 3 7.20 9.29 -16.02
C PHE A 3 7.75 8.11 -15.18
N TYR A 4 7.00 7.62 -14.20
CA TYR A 4 7.44 6.51 -13.34
C TYR A 4 6.68 5.23 -13.70
N GLN A 5 7.38 4.25 -14.24
CA GLN A 5 6.87 2.89 -14.38
C GLN A 5 7.17 2.13 -13.09
N ALA A 6 6.16 1.94 -12.25
CA ALA A 6 6.31 1.21 -11.00
C ALA A 6 6.52 -0.29 -11.26
N LEU A 7 7.52 -0.89 -10.60
CA LEU A 7 7.58 -2.34 -10.41
C LEU A 7 6.56 -2.73 -9.33
N PRO A 8 6.11 -4.00 -9.28
CA PRO A 8 5.23 -4.46 -8.21
C PRO A 8 5.85 -4.23 -6.82
N ASP A 9 5.16 -3.45 -5.99
CA ASP A 9 5.54 -3.15 -4.60
C ASP A 9 4.29 -3.12 -3.70
N PHE A 10 4.48 -3.02 -2.39
CA PHE A 10 3.42 -2.60 -1.49
C PHE A 10 3.05 -1.14 -1.78
N HIS A 11 1.76 -0.85 -1.85
CA HIS A 11 1.25 0.49 -2.11
C HIS A 11 0.44 0.99 -0.93
N ALA A 12 0.67 2.24 -0.53
CA ALA A 12 -0.08 2.89 0.53
C ALA A 12 -1.03 3.91 -0.08
N ILE A 13 -2.30 3.80 0.33
CA ILE A 13 -3.38 4.72 -0.02
C ILE A 13 -4.05 5.17 1.28
N PHE A 14 -5.03 6.07 1.21
CA PHE A 14 -5.75 6.53 2.39
C PHE A 14 -7.25 6.34 2.26
N GLU A 15 -7.92 6.34 3.41
CA GLU A 15 -9.37 6.17 3.51
C GLU A 15 -9.96 7.40 4.20
N VAL A 16 -11.10 7.88 3.72
CA VAL A 16 -11.84 8.97 4.37
C VAL A 16 -13.24 8.47 4.72
N TYR A 17 -13.66 8.73 5.96
CA TYR A 17 -15.01 8.42 6.40
C TYR A 17 -15.99 9.47 5.89
N LEU A 18 -16.79 9.14 4.89
CA LEU A 18 -17.75 10.03 4.24
C LEU A 18 -19.09 9.32 4.12
N GLY A 19 -20.18 9.96 4.55
CA GLY A 19 -21.52 9.42 4.34
C GLY A 19 -21.74 8.03 4.96
N GLN A 20 -21.22 7.80 6.17
CA GLN A 20 -21.33 6.55 6.93
C GLN A 20 -20.54 5.35 6.38
N GLN A 21 -19.53 5.60 5.55
CA GLN A 21 -18.68 4.57 4.97
C GLN A 21 -17.24 5.06 4.82
N TRP A 22 -16.29 4.13 4.79
CA TRP A 22 -14.90 4.39 4.44
C TRP A 22 -14.73 4.35 2.92
N ILE A 23 -14.22 5.44 2.35
CA ILE A 23 -13.96 5.56 0.91
C ILE A 23 -12.45 5.62 0.68
N LEU A 24 -11.94 4.81 -0.25
CA LEU A 24 -10.52 4.74 -0.59
C LEU A 24 -10.15 5.84 -1.61
N PHE A 25 -8.95 6.40 -1.46
CA PHE A 25 -8.39 7.40 -2.35
C PHE A 25 -6.90 7.13 -2.63
N ASP A 26 -6.50 7.22 -3.90
CA ASP A 26 -5.11 7.20 -4.32
C ASP A 26 -4.76 8.49 -5.08
N ALA A 27 -4.01 9.39 -4.42
CA ALA A 27 -3.56 10.64 -5.03
C ALA A 27 -2.45 10.44 -6.08
N THR A 28 -1.80 9.28 -6.09
CA THR A 28 -0.70 8.98 -7.03
C THR A 28 -1.21 8.50 -8.38
N ASN A 29 -2.44 7.95 -8.39
CA ASN A 29 -3.09 7.32 -9.54
C ASN A 29 -2.19 6.24 -10.19
N MET A 30 -1.46 5.47 -9.36
CA MET A 30 -0.51 4.43 -9.83
C MET A 30 -1.17 3.07 -10.02
N GLY A 31 -2.33 2.83 -9.42
CA GLY A 31 -3.11 1.61 -9.59
C GLY A 31 -4.61 1.85 -9.49
N ALA A 32 -5.39 0.96 -10.09
CA ALA A 32 -6.84 1.01 -9.98
C ALA A 32 -7.27 0.56 -8.57
N ILE A 33 -8.13 1.35 -7.92
CA ILE A 33 -8.50 1.17 -6.50
C ILE A 33 -9.11 -0.22 -6.26
N ASP A 34 -9.87 -0.74 -7.21
CA ASP A 34 -10.52 -2.05 -7.19
C ASP A 34 -9.56 -3.23 -7.42
N GLU A 35 -8.31 -2.98 -7.81
CA GLU A 35 -7.28 -4.00 -7.97
C GLU A 35 -6.37 -4.16 -6.74
N PHE A 36 -6.49 -3.29 -5.74
CA PHE A 36 -5.72 -3.40 -4.50
C PHE A 36 -6.28 -4.47 -3.56
N VAL A 37 -5.38 -5.23 -2.96
CA VAL A 37 -5.69 -6.15 -1.84
C VAL A 37 -5.31 -5.46 -0.53
N ARG A 38 -6.27 -5.30 0.38
CA ARG A 38 -6.02 -4.68 1.68
C ARG A 38 -5.13 -5.57 2.55
N VAL A 39 -3.94 -5.07 2.90
CA VAL A 39 -3.02 -5.71 3.85
C VAL A 39 -3.28 -5.25 5.29
N GLY A 40 -3.57 -3.97 5.48
CA GLY A 40 -3.88 -3.38 6.80
C GLY A 40 -4.38 -1.94 6.68
N THR A 41 -4.95 -1.42 7.77
CA THR A 41 -5.39 -0.02 7.92
C THR A 41 -4.94 0.47 9.31
N GLY A 42 -4.43 1.69 9.39
CA GLY A 42 -3.94 2.31 10.64
C GLY A 42 -4.01 3.84 10.55
N LEU A 43 -3.63 4.55 11.62
CA LEU A 43 -3.63 6.02 11.60
C LEU A 43 -2.59 6.55 10.62
N ASP A 44 -1.41 5.93 10.60
CA ASP A 44 -0.33 6.20 9.68
C ASP A 44 0.59 4.98 9.50
N ALA A 45 1.73 5.16 8.84
CA ALA A 45 2.70 4.11 8.54
C ALA A 45 3.31 3.42 9.79
N LYS A 46 3.24 4.04 10.97
CA LYS A 46 3.72 3.45 12.23
C LYS A 46 2.84 2.28 12.68
N ASP A 47 1.53 2.36 12.41
CA ASP A 47 0.57 1.33 12.81
C ASP A 47 0.52 0.17 11.80
N VAL A 48 0.90 0.43 10.54
CA VAL A 48 0.90 -0.55 9.45
C VAL A 48 2.25 -0.64 8.71
N PRO A 49 3.37 -0.87 9.41
CA PRO A 49 4.65 -1.04 8.76
C PRO A 49 4.71 -2.40 8.06
N PHE A 50 5.36 -2.47 6.90
CA PHE A 50 5.72 -3.77 6.30
C PHE A 50 6.62 -4.59 7.23
N ALA A 51 7.57 -3.94 7.91
CA ALA A 51 8.44 -4.56 8.91
C ALA A 51 8.86 -3.55 9.98
N SER A 52 8.82 -3.96 11.24
CA SER A 52 9.40 -3.25 12.39
C SER A 52 10.63 -4.02 12.87
N LEU A 53 11.81 -3.42 12.79
CA LEU A 53 13.09 -4.09 13.03
C LEU A 53 13.85 -3.39 14.15
N PHE A 54 14.50 -4.17 15.01
CA PHE A 54 15.34 -3.69 16.11
C PHE A 54 16.73 -4.33 15.99
N GLY A 55 17.78 -3.52 15.86
CA GLY A 55 19.13 -3.99 15.54
C GLY A 55 19.46 -3.89 14.04
N THR A 56 20.53 -4.55 13.59
CA THR A 56 20.98 -4.49 12.20
C THR A 56 20.19 -5.45 11.32
N ALA A 57 19.64 -4.94 10.22
CA ALA A 57 18.95 -5.73 9.21
C ALA A 57 19.27 -5.22 7.81
N GLU A 58 19.24 -6.13 6.84
CA GLU A 58 19.45 -5.84 5.42
C GLU A 58 18.30 -6.44 4.60
N LEU A 59 17.72 -5.63 3.70
CA LEU A 59 16.72 -6.11 2.75
C LEU A 59 17.42 -6.85 1.61
N ILE A 60 17.32 -8.18 1.59
CA ILE A 60 17.92 -9.01 0.54
C ILE A 60 17.04 -9.02 -0.72
N LYS A 61 15.71 -9.10 -0.57
CA LYS A 61 14.77 -9.20 -1.69
C LYS A 61 13.34 -8.83 -1.28
N ILE A 62 12.62 -8.16 -2.17
CA ILE A 62 11.18 -7.91 -2.09
C ILE A 62 10.52 -8.25 -3.44
N LYS A 63 9.38 -8.95 -3.43
CA LYS A 63 8.64 -9.34 -4.64
C LYS A 63 7.15 -9.61 -4.34
N PRO A 64 6.36 -8.58 -3.97
CA PRO A 64 4.93 -8.74 -3.80
C PRO A 64 4.26 -9.05 -5.14
N GLN A 65 3.27 -9.94 -5.15
CA GLN A 65 2.53 -10.35 -6.33
C GLN A 65 1.06 -10.58 -5.99
N ILE A 66 0.16 -10.12 -6.85
CA ILE A 66 -1.28 -10.44 -6.80
C ILE A 66 -1.58 -11.36 -7.98
N THR A 67 -2.28 -12.47 -7.73
CA THR A 67 -2.76 -13.39 -8.77
C THR A 67 -4.27 -13.40 -8.75
N LYS A 68 -4.91 -13.13 -9.89
CA LYS A 68 -6.36 -13.33 -10.08
C LYS A 68 -6.59 -14.81 -10.38
N LEU A 69 -7.55 -15.43 -9.67
CA LEU A 69 -7.98 -16.82 -9.92
C LEU A 69 -8.93 -16.89 -11.13
#